data_AF-A0A2E8WKS3-F1
#
_entry.id   AF-A0A2E8WKS3-F1
#
_cell.length_a   1.000
_cell.length_b   1.000
_cell.length_c   1.000
_cell.angle_alpha   90.00
_cell.angle_beta   90.00
_cell.angle_gamma   90.00
#
_symmetry.space_group_name_H-M   'P 1'
#
loop_
_entity.id
_entity.type
_entity.pdbx_description
1 polymer ?
#
loop_
_entity_poly.entity_id
_entity_poly.type
_entity_poly.pdbx_seq_one_letter_code
_entity_poly.pdbx_strand_id
1 'polypeptide(L)'
;MSAEVETPLVEDPEWTPLFEVEDEAEELASMLGRQPVFDNLTNRELRRIERIVHRRRFSTGEAVIQAWVPRSGLFVVESGTVNVVRQLPSGENVTVGSLGEGELLGEFAILDDSPRSTSIVAAEPSNMIGFFRPDLMDLIETDPTLGFKVLHRVSQIMAGRLNEVIESLRKVRTALA
;
A
#
# COMPACT_ATOMS: atom_id res chain seq x y z
N MET A 1 43.23 -4.75 -23.95
CA MET A 1 43.49 -3.31 -23.75
C MET A 1 42.57 -2.54 -24.68
N SER A 2 41.40 -2.15 -24.16
CA SER A 2 40.52 -1.13 -24.74
C SER A 2 39.86 -0.42 -23.56
N ALA A 3 39.97 0.90 -23.54
CA ALA A 3 39.76 1.77 -22.39
C ALA A 3 38.29 1.92 -22.00
N GLU A 4 38.00 1.84 -20.69
CA GLU A 4 36.79 2.37 -20.09
C GLU A 4 36.83 3.91 -20.17
N VAL A 5 35.78 4.50 -20.71
CA VAL A 5 35.59 5.95 -20.72
C VAL A 5 34.99 6.32 -19.38
N GLU A 6 35.81 6.82 -18.46
CA GLU A 6 35.32 7.54 -17.27
C GLU A 6 34.65 8.83 -17.72
N THR A 7 33.31 8.88 -17.62
CA THR A 7 32.59 10.15 -17.62
C THR A 7 32.82 10.83 -16.27
N PRO A 8 33.36 12.07 -16.24
CA PRO A 8 33.59 12.75 -14.98
C PRO A 8 32.26 13.18 -14.37
N LEU A 9 32.03 12.78 -13.12
CA LEU A 9 30.96 13.32 -12.28
C LEU A 9 31.26 14.81 -12.06
N VAL A 10 30.47 15.68 -12.68
CA VAL A 10 30.49 17.11 -12.36
C VAL A 10 29.71 17.27 -11.06
N GLU A 11 30.42 17.38 -9.94
CA GLU A 11 29.83 17.76 -8.66
C GLU A 11 29.48 19.25 -8.72
N ASP A 12 28.18 19.54 -8.83
CA ASP A 12 27.66 20.91 -8.75
C ASP A 12 27.37 21.27 -7.28
N PRO A 13 28.14 22.19 -6.67
CA PRO A 13 28.06 22.52 -5.26
C PRO A 13 26.76 23.25 -4.85
N GLU A 14 25.93 23.70 -5.79
CA GLU A 14 24.61 24.26 -5.47
C GLU A 14 23.55 23.18 -5.21
N TRP A 15 23.74 21.96 -5.74
CA TRP A 15 22.76 20.87 -5.68
C TRP A 15 23.13 19.77 -4.68
N THR A 16 24.42 19.65 -4.33
CA THR A 16 24.92 18.65 -3.35
C THR A 16 24.26 18.72 -1.96
N PRO A 17 23.90 19.90 -1.41
CA PRO A 17 23.27 19.99 -0.08
C PRO A 17 21.76 19.68 -0.07
N LEU A 18 21.10 19.66 -1.24
CA LEU A 18 19.66 19.41 -1.36
C LEU A 18 19.32 17.93 -1.47
N PHE A 19 20.30 17.11 -1.84
CA PHE A 19 20.24 15.66 -1.83
C PHE A 19 21.29 15.17 -0.84
N GLU A 20 20.93 15.10 0.44
CA GLU A 20 21.60 14.15 1.33
C GLU A 20 21.40 12.78 0.68
N VAL A 21 22.46 12.27 0.05
CA VAL A 21 22.57 10.86 -0.28
C VAL A 21 22.67 10.15 1.06
N GLU A 22 21.53 9.90 1.70
CA GLU A 22 21.44 8.95 2.79
C GLU A 22 21.78 7.58 2.21
N ASP A 23 23.07 7.24 2.27
CA ASP A 23 23.69 5.95 1.97
C ASP A 23 23.19 4.79 2.88
N GLU A 24 22.00 4.90 3.49
CA GLU A 24 21.39 3.91 4.38
C GLU A 24 19.95 3.55 4.00
N ALA A 25 19.51 3.83 2.78
CA ALA A 25 18.22 3.33 2.30
C ALA A 25 18.30 1.81 2.16
N GLU A 26 17.74 1.07 3.12
CA GLU A 26 17.41 -0.33 2.94
C GLU A 26 16.79 -0.52 1.54
N GLU A 27 17.36 -1.43 0.72
CA GLU A 27 16.89 -1.66 -0.65
C GLU A 27 15.35 -1.79 -0.62
N LEU A 28 14.61 -0.95 -1.35
CA LEU A 28 13.13 -0.94 -1.30
C LEU A 28 12.56 -2.35 -1.54
N ALA A 29 13.25 -3.18 -2.33
CA ALA A 29 12.98 -4.60 -2.47
C ALA A 29 12.98 -5.39 -1.14
N SER A 30 13.96 -5.18 -0.26
CA SER A 30 14.02 -5.78 1.09
C SER A 30 12.83 -5.35 1.94
N MET A 31 12.49 -4.06 1.91
CA MET A 31 11.34 -3.53 2.64
C MET A 31 10.02 -4.10 2.13
N LEU A 32 9.87 -4.20 0.80
CA LEU A 32 8.71 -4.82 0.17
C LEU A 32 8.54 -6.27 0.62
N GLY A 33 9.63 -7.04 0.70
CA GLY A 33 9.59 -8.44 1.14
C GLY A 33 9.07 -8.65 2.56
N ARG A 34 9.10 -7.61 3.43
CA ARG A 34 8.52 -7.66 4.78
C ARG A 34 7.01 -7.45 4.79
N GLN A 35 6.44 -6.89 3.72
CA GLN A 35 5.02 -6.59 3.66
C GLN A 35 4.21 -7.86 3.38
N PRO A 36 3.12 -8.14 4.10
CA PRO A 36 2.35 -9.38 3.94
C PRO A 36 1.86 -9.64 2.52
N VAL A 37 1.64 -8.60 1.73
CA VAL A 37 1.18 -8.72 0.33
C VAL A 37 2.28 -9.19 -0.64
N PHE A 38 3.56 -9.12 -0.24
CA PHE A 38 4.73 -9.47 -1.07
C PHE A 38 5.66 -10.52 -0.43
N ASP A 39 5.30 -11.07 0.73
CA ASP A 39 6.11 -12.00 1.52
C ASP A 39 6.51 -13.31 0.80
N ASN A 40 5.80 -13.69 -0.25
CA ASN A 40 6.06 -14.90 -1.05
C ASN A 40 6.81 -14.64 -2.37
N LEU A 41 7.30 -13.41 -2.58
CA LEU A 41 8.02 -13.03 -3.79
C LEU A 41 9.53 -13.22 -3.62
N THR A 42 10.18 -13.71 -4.67
CA THR A 42 11.65 -13.79 -4.72
C THR A 42 12.28 -12.41 -4.85
N ASN A 43 13.57 -12.26 -4.50
CA ASN A 43 14.29 -10.98 -4.67
C ASN A 43 14.23 -10.42 -6.11
N ARG A 44 14.22 -11.30 -7.12
CA ARG A 44 14.08 -10.89 -8.52
C ARG A 44 12.68 -10.34 -8.81
N GLU A 45 11.64 -10.94 -8.23
CA GLU A 45 10.26 -10.48 -8.36
C GLU A 45 10.03 -9.19 -7.58
N LEU A 46 10.61 -9.05 -6.38
CA LEU A 46 10.56 -7.82 -5.59
C LEU A 46 11.15 -6.63 -6.35
N ARG A 47 12.28 -6.79 -7.05
CA ARG A 47 12.84 -5.75 -7.96
C ARG A 47 11.95 -5.43 -9.17
N ARG A 48 11.00 -6.30 -9.53
CA ARG A 48 9.98 -6.00 -10.54
C ARG A 48 8.84 -5.20 -9.93
N ILE A 49 8.39 -5.58 -8.73
CA ILE A 49 7.37 -4.84 -7.96
C ILE A 49 7.84 -3.44 -7.60
N GLU A 50 9.11 -3.28 -7.23
CA GLU A 50 9.74 -1.99 -6.92
C GLU A 50 9.48 -0.91 -7.99
N ARG A 51 9.42 -1.31 -9.26
CA ARG A 51 9.23 -0.40 -10.39
C ARG A 51 7.79 0.08 -10.59
N ILE A 52 6.82 -0.54 -9.92
CA ILE A 52 5.40 -0.23 -10.06
C ILE A 52 4.77 0.28 -8.76
N VAL A 53 5.50 0.20 -7.64
CA VAL A 53 5.03 0.72 -6.37
C VAL A 53 5.46 2.18 -6.18
N HIS A 54 4.64 2.89 -5.43
CA HIS A 54 4.86 4.25 -5.01
C HIS A 54 4.90 4.30 -3.50
N ARG A 55 5.97 4.88 -2.95
CA ARG A 55 6.08 5.20 -1.53
C ARG A 55 5.64 6.64 -1.32
N ARG A 56 4.77 6.88 -0.34
CA ARG A 56 4.28 8.22 0.00
C ARG A 56 4.14 8.38 1.50
N ARG A 57 4.60 9.52 1.99
CA ARG A 57 4.36 10.00 3.35
C ARG A 57 3.07 10.81 3.41
N PHE A 58 2.27 10.55 4.43
CA PHE A 58 1.03 11.26 4.75
C PHE A 58 1.17 11.98 6.08
N SER A 59 0.63 13.19 6.16
CA SER A 59 0.57 13.96 7.41
C SER A 59 -0.68 13.58 8.22
N THR A 60 -0.66 13.78 9.55
CA THR A 60 -1.85 13.59 10.39
C THR A 60 -3.05 14.35 9.83
N GLY A 61 -4.19 13.68 9.71
CA GLY A 61 -5.43 14.22 9.16
C GLY A 61 -5.51 14.21 7.63
N GLU A 62 -4.46 13.82 6.92
CA GLU A 62 -4.46 13.75 5.47
C GLU A 62 -5.27 12.54 4.96
N ALA A 63 -6.09 12.76 3.93
CA ALA A 63 -6.86 11.69 3.30
C ALA A 63 -5.97 10.83 2.39
N VAL A 64 -5.92 9.54 2.69
CA VAL A 64 -5.27 8.51 1.88
C VAL A 64 -6.23 8.05 0.78
N ILE A 65 -7.46 7.73 1.18
CA ILE A 65 -8.55 7.34 0.29
C ILE A 65 -9.76 8.19 0.66
N GLN A 66 -10.44 8.74 -0.34
CA GLN A 66 -11.65 9.53 -0.13
C GLN A 66 -12.88 8.73 -0.55
N ALA A 67 -13.91 8.71 0.29
CA ALA A 67 -15.18 8.08 -0.02
C ALA A 67 -15.78 8.65 -1.32
N TRP A 68 -16.45 7.79 -2.08
CA TRP A 68 -17.15 8.11 -3.34
C TRP A 68 -16.26 8.63 -4.48
N VAL A 69 -14.94 8.68 -4.29
CA VAL A 69 -14.00 9.03 -5.36
C VAL A 69 -13.60 7.76 -6.11
N PRO A 70 -13.77 7.71 -7.44
CA PRO A 70 -13.30 6.59 -8.26
C PRO A 70 -11.79 6.69 -8.41
N ARG A 71 -11.06 6.32 -7.36
CA ARG A 71 -9.61 6.13 -7.38
C ARG A 71 -9.30 4.75 -6.81
N SER A 72 -8.80 3.89 -7.68
CA SER A 72 -8.51 2.49 -7.34
C SER A 72 -7.01 2.30 -7.14
N GLY A 73 -6.60 2.11 -5.90
CA GLY A 73 -5.24 1.76 -5.53
C GLY A 73 -5.22 0.89 -4.28
N LEU A 74 -4.19 0.07 -4.18
CA LEU A 74 -3.88 -0.75 -3.03
C LEU A 74 -2.70 -0.12 -2.30
N PHE A 75 -2.79 -0.03 -0.99
CA PHE A 75 -1.72 0.47 -0.14
C PHE A 75 -1.49 -0.51 1.00
N VAL A 76 -0.26 -0.60 1.45
CA VAL A 76 0.12 -1.20 2.72
C VAL A 76 0.68 -0.11 3.61
N VAL A 77 0.28 -0.13 4.89
CA VAL A 77 0.85 0.76 5.89
C VAL A 77 2.25 0.28 6.20
N GLU A 78 3.25 1.06 5.80
CA GLU A 78 4.65 0.74 6.06
C GLU A 78 5.04 1.15 7.48
N SER A 79 4.50 2.28 7.96
CA SER A 79 4.64 2.75 9.34
C SER A 79 3.52 3.74 9.66
N GLY A 80 3.20 3.85 10.95
CA GLY A 80 2.13 4.70 11.46
C GLY A 80 0.76 4.02 11.46
N THR A 81 -0.29 4.83 11.58
CA THR A 81 -1.66 4.37 11.76
C THR A 81 -2.61 5.21 10.93
N VAL A 82 -3.66 4.58 10.38
CA VAL A 82 -4.75 5.26 9.67
C VAL A 82 -6.11 4.85 10.19
N ASN A 83 -7.08 5.74 10.08
CA ASN A 83 -8.45 5.53 10.50
C ASN A 83 -9.35 5.32 9.30
N VAL A 84 -10.24 4.33 9.42
CA VAL A 84 -11.39 4.15 8.54
C VAL A 84 -12.50 5.06 9.03
N VAL A 85 -12.85 6.05 8.22
CA VAL A 85 -13.82 7.10 8.58
C VAL A 85 -15.06 6.94 7.71
N ARG A 86 -16.23 6.86 8.35
CA ARG A 86 -17.52 6.86 7.68
C ARG A 86 -18.23 8.18 7.93
N GLN A 87 -18.74 8.81 6.87
CA GLN A 87 -19.62 9.95 7.02
C GLN A 87 -21.06 9.46 7.25
N LEU A 88 -21.68 9.93 8.32
CA LEU A 88 -23.09 9.68 8.63
C LEU A 88 -24.01 10.57 7.79
N PRO A 89 -25.31 10.21 7.64
CA PRO A 89 -26.29 11.09 6.99
C PRO A 89 -26.42 12.48 7.62
N SER A 90 -26.05 12.62 8.89
CA SER A 90 -25.97 13.91 9.60
C SER A 90 -24.82 14.81 9.13
N GLY A 91 -23.87 14.27 8.35
CA GLY A 91 -22.64 14.95 7.93
C GLY A 91 -21.45 14.72 8.87
N GLU A 92 -21.67 14.11 10.05
CA GLU A 92 -20.61 13.80 11.01
C GLU A 92 -19.71 12.66 10.52
N ASN A 93 -18.42 12.78 10.75
CA ASN A 93 -17.43 11.74 10.48
C ASN A 93 -17.20 10.89 11.73
N VAL A 94 -17.44 9.58 11.63
CA VAL A 94 -17.15 8.62 12.70
C VAL A 94 -16.06 7.65 12.29
N THR A 95 -15.09 7.45 13.18
CA THR A 95 -14.08 6.40 13.02
C THR A 95 -14.72 5.04 13.30
N VAL A 96 -14.69 4.15 12.31
CA VAL A 96 -15.27 2.80 12.38
C VAL A 96 -14.22 1.70 12.49
N GLY A 97 -12.94 2.07 12.42
CA GLY A 97 -11.80 1.17 12.58
C GLY A 97 -10.49 1.90 12.35
N SER A 98 -9.39 1.21 12.61
CA SER A 98 -8.03 1.70 12.37
C SER A 98 -7.19 0.58 11.76
N LEU A 99 -6.19 0.96 10.97
CA LEU A 99 -5.25 0.06 10.32
C LEU A 99 -3.82 0.52 10.65
N GLY A 100 -2.97 -0.41 11.06
CA GLY A 100 -1.57 -0.18 11.42
C GLY A 100 -0.58 -0.83 10.46
N GLU A 101 0.69 -0.86 10.86
CA GLU A 101 1.80 -1.43 10.08
C GLU A 101 1.51 -2.84 9.53
N GLY A 102 1.87 -3.07 8.27
CA GLY A 102 1.65 -4.32 7.54
C GLY A 102 0.22 -4.53 7.04
N GLU A 103 -0.75 -3.71 7.48
CA GLU A 103 -2.13 -3.86 7.05
C GLU A 103 -2.38 -3.30 5.66
N LEU A 104 -3.09 -4.10 4.87
CA LEU A 104 -3.49 -3.76 3.51
C LEU A 104 -4.74 -2.87 3.53
N LEU A 105 -4.85 -1.91 2.63
CA LEU A 105 -6.05 -1.11 2.44
C LEU A 105 -6.24 -0.80 0.97
N GLY A 106 -7.48 -0.68 0.52
CA GLY A 106 -7.74 -0.43 -0.90
C GLY A 106 -7.96 -1.71 -1.72
N GLU A 107 -7.95 -2.88 -1.09
CA GLU A 107 -8.03 -4.22 -1.69
C GLU A 107 -9.30 -4.43 -2.51
N PHE A 108 -10.44 -3.98 -2.00
CA PHE A 108 -11.71 -4.10 -2.72
C PHE A 108 -11.78 -3.27 -4.00
N ALA A 109 -11.05 -2.15 -4.11
CA ALA A 109 -11.16 -1.20 -5.22
C ALA A 109 -10.32 -1.62 -6.42
N ILE A 110 -9.36 -2.52 -6.19
CA ILE A 110 -8.65 -3.18 -7.28
C ILE A 110 -9.57 -4.22 -7.97
N LEU A 111 -10.46 -4.86 -7.22
CA LEU A 111 -11.32 -5.95 -7.70
C LEU A 111 -12.72 -5.50 -8.13
N ASP A 112 -13.24 -4.45 -7.52
CA ASP A 112 -14.59 -3.92 -7.74
C ASP A 112 -14.53 -2.38 -7.86
N ASP A 113 -15.15 -1.84 -8.91
CA ASP A 113 -15.23 -0.39 -9.16
C ASP A 113 -16.35 0.28 -8.35
N SER A 114 -16.99 -0.44 -7.41
CA SER A 114 -18.02 0.14 -6.55
C SER A 114 -17.46 1.26 -5.66
N PRO A 115 -18.15 2.41 -5.56
CA PRO A 115 -17.67 3.53 -4.78
C PRO A 115 -17.66 3.18 -3.29
N ARG A 116 -16.52 3.40 -2.65
CA ARG A 116 -16.34 3.18 -1.21
C ARG A 116 -17.15 4.20 -0.43
N SER A 117 -17.94 3.73 0.53
CA SER A 117 -18.68 4.61 1.46
C SER A 117 -17.85 5.10 2.65
N THR A 118 -16.56 4.73 2.69
CA THR A 118 -15.62 5.09 3.76
C THR A 118 -14.38 5.76 3.19
N SER A 119 -13.84 6.70 3.95
CA SER A 119 -12.54 7.33 3.71
C SER A 119 -11.48 6.68 4.59
N ILE A 120 -10.22 6.79 4.19
CA ILE A 120 -9.06 6.42 5.00
C ILE A 120 -8.27 7.70 5.26
N VAL A 121 -8.02 8.01 6.53
CA VAL A 121 -7.35 9.24 6.95
C VAL A 121 -6.17 8.90 7.85
N ALA A 122 -5.02 9.52 7.63
CA ALA A 122 -3.86 9.33 8.49
C ALA A 122 -4.16 9.78 9.93
N ALA A 123 -4.02 8.88 10.89
CA ALA A 123 -4.24 9.17 12.31
C ALA A 123 -3.01 9.81 12.95
N GLU A 124 -1.84 9.54 12.37
CA GLU A 124 -0.53 10.08 12.70
C GLU A 124 0.31 10.22 11.42
N PRO A 125 1.55 10.76 11.46
CA PRO A 125 2.43 10.72 10.30
C PRO A 125 2.69 9.27 9.88
N SER A 126 2.31 8.92 8.65
CA SER A 126 2.34 7.53 8.18
C SER A 126 3.05 7.42 6.85
N ASN A 127 3.85 6.37 6.67
CA ASN A 127 4.39 6.01 5.37
C ASN A 127 3.59 4.85 4.78
N MET A 128 3.34 4.92 3.49
CA MET A 128 2.63 3.88 2.77
C MET A 128 3.35 3.52 1.50
N ILE A 129 3.24 2.25 1.14
CA ILE A 129 3.65 1.73 -0.15
C ILE A 129 2.39 1.27 -0.86
N GLY A 130 2.18 1.70 -2.09
CA GLY A 130 1.00 1.30 -2.85
C GLY A 130 1.21 1.30 -4.34
N PHE A 131 0.27 0.69 -5.06
CA PHE A 131 0.23 0.69 -6.52
C PHE A 131 -1.22 0.87 -6.98
N PHE A 132 -1.40 1.39 -8.18
CA PHE A 132 -2.72 1.63 -8.73
C PHE A 132 -3.19 0.45 -9.57
N ARG A 133 -4.50 0.41 -9.85
CA ARG A 133 -5.08 -0.62 -10.70
C ARG A 133 -4.38 -0.74 -12.07
N PRO A 134 -4.05 0.35 -12.79
CA PRO A 134 -3.32 0.26 -14.05
C PRO A 134 -1.97 -0.47 -13.91
N ASP A 135 -1.21 -0.15 -12.87
CA ASP A 135 0.10 -0.78 -12.61
C ASP A 135 0.00 -2.30 -12.42
N LEU A 136 -1.06 -2.74 -11.73
CA LEU A 136 -1.34 -4.16 -11.55
C LEU A 136 -1.77 -4.82 -12.87
N MET A 137 -2.59 -4.16 -13.68
CA MET A 137 -3.02 -4.70 -14.97
C MET A 137 -1.82 -4.85 -15.92
N ASP A 138 -0.96 -3.83 -15.99
CA ASP A 138 0.27 -3.86 -16.76
C ASP A 138 1.23 -4.97 -16.27
N LEU A 139 1.29 -5.21 -14.95
CA LEU A 139 2.05 -6.32 -14.39
C LEU A 139 1.47 -7.67 -14.82
N ILE A 140 0.15 -7.85 -14.78
CA ILE A 140 -0.51 -9.10 -15.20
C ILE A 140 -0.28 -9.37 -16.68
N GLU A 141 -0.27 -8.33 -17.52
CA GLU A 141 0.00 -8.47 -18.95
C GLU A 141 1.47 -8.79 -19.24
N THR A 142 2.41 -8.15 -18.54
CA THR A 142 3.85 -8.29 -18.81
C THR A 142 4.51 -9.47 -18.10
N ASP A 143 4.00 -9.86 -16.93
CA ASP A 143 4.45 -11.01 -16.15
C ASP A 143 3.25 -11.68 -15.45
N PRO A 144 2.49 -12.54 -16.17
CA PRO A 144 1.29 -13.17 -15.63
C PRO A 144 1.53 -14.01 -14.37
N THR A 145 2.72 -14.58 -14.22
CA THR A 145 3.07 -15.40 -13.05
C THR A 145 3.21 -14.51 -11.82
N LEU A 146 3.92 -13.38 -11.94
CA LEU A 146 4.06 -12.43 -10.86
C LEU A 146 2.73 -11.73 -10.53
N GLY A 147 1.97 -11.32 -11.54
CA GLY A 147 0.62 -10.77 -11.35
C GLY A 147 -0.30 -11.73 -10.59
N PHE A 148 -0.29 -13.03 -10.95
CA PHE A 148 -1.04 -14.05 -10.22
C PHE A 148 -0.60 -14.17 -8.76
N LYS A 149 0.70 -14.18 -8.46
CA LYS A 149 1.20 -14.25 -7.08
C LYS A 149 0.68 -13.09 -6.23
N VAL A 150 0.72 -11.86 -6.75
CA VAL A 150 0.21 -10.67 -6.05
C VAL A 150 -1.30 -10.79 -5.82
N LEU A 151 -2.08 -11.07 -6.87
CA LEU A 151 -3.54 -11.23 -6.75
C LEU A 151 -3.94 -12.37 -5.80
N HIS A 152 -3.23 -13.50 -5.86
CA HIS A 152 -3.46 -14.62 -4.98
C HIS A 152 -3.22 -14.23 -3.52
N ARG A 153 -2.15 -13.47 -3.25
CA ARG A 153 -1.85 -13.01 -1.89
C ARG A 153 -2.89 -12.02 -1.37
N VAL A 154 -3.32 -11.07 -2.20
CA VAL A 154 -4.43 -10.16 -1.87
C VAL A 154 -5.70 -10.96 -1.55
N SER A 155 -6.01 -11.97 -2.35
CA SER A 155 -7.19 -12.84 -2.13
C SER A 155 -7.12 -13.59 -0.80
N GLN A 156 -5.94 -14.09 -0.41
CA GLN A 156 -5.72 -14.74 0.88
C GLN A 156 -5.93 -13.77 2.05
N ILE A 157 -5.40 -12.55 1.96
CA ILE A 157 -5.58 -11.51 2.99
C ILE A 157 -7.07 -11.18 3.16
N MET A 158 -7.79 -10.99 2.04
CA MET A 158 -9.23 -10.73 2.06
C MET A 158 -10.02 -11.88 2.70
N ALA A 159 -9.69 -13.13 2.37
CA ALA A 159 -10.33 -14.30 2.96
C ALA A 159 -10.11 -14.37 4.48
N GLY A 160 -8.90 -14.04 4.95
CA GLY A 160 -8.59 -13.94 6.38
C GLY A 160 -9.48 -12.93 7.09
N ARG A 161 -9.55 -11.71 6.57
CA ARG A 161 -10.39 -10.62 7.11
C ARG A 161 -11.87 -10.97 7.12
N LEU A 162 -12.38 -11.60 6.06
CA LEU A 162 -13.77 -12.04 6.02
C LEU A 162 -14.08 -13.05 7.14
N ASN A 163 -13.17 -14.00 7.38
CA ASN A 163 -13.34 -14.97 8.47
C ASN A 163 -13.33 -14.30 9.85
N GLU A 164 -12.49 -13.29 10.07
CA GLU A 164 -12.47 -12.49 11.32
C GLU A 164 -13.79 -11.73 11.55
N VAL A 165 -14.34 -11.14 10.49
CA VAL A 165 -15.65 -10.47 10.55
C VAL A 165 -16.76 -11.46 10.86
N ILE A 166 -16.78 -12.62 10.18
CA ILE A 166 -17.76 -13.68 10.44
C ILE A 166 -17.70 -14.14 11.91
N GLU A 167 -16.50 -14.30 12.45
CA GLU A 167 -16.32 -14.72 13.84
C GLU A 167 -16.76 -13.64 14.84
N SER A 168 -16.47 -12.37 14.55
CA SER A 168 -16.96 -11.23 15.34
C SER A 168 -18.49 -11.18 15.38
N LEU A 169 -19.15 -11.38 14.24
CA LEU A 169 -20.62 -11.42 14.15
C LEU A 169 -21.21 -12.60 14.94
N ARG A 170 -20.57 -13.77 14.91
CA ARG A 170 -21.00 -14.93 15.71
C ARG A 170 -20.98 -14.61 17.20
N LYS A 171 -19.89 -14.00 17.70
CA LYS A 171 -19.75 -13.60 19.10
C LYS A 171 -20.86 -12.66 19.55
N VAL A 172 -21.16 -11.62 18.76
CA VAL A 172 -22.26 -10.68 19.04
C VAL A 172 -23.60 -11.40 19.08
N ARG A 173 -23.86 -12.30 18.12
CA ARG A 173 -25.09 -13.09 18.10
C ARG A 173 -25.24 -13.97 19.35
N THR A 174 -24.18 -14.64 19.78
CA THR A 174 -24.21 -15.46 21.01
C THR A 174 -24.36 -14.66 22.29
N ALA A 175 -23.89 -13.41 22.33
CA ALA A 175 -24.03 -12.55 23.50
C ALA A 175 -25.44 -11.96 23.65
N LEU A 176 -26.23 -11.95 22.57
CA LEU A 176 -27.62 -11.45 22.54
C LEU A 176 -28.67 -12.57 22.69
N ALA A 177 -28.25 -13.83 22.74
CA ALA A 177 -29.10 -15.01 22.89
C ALA A 177 -29.06 -15.53 24.33
#